data_AF-A0A661C100-F1
#
_entry.id   AF-A0A661C100-F1
#
_cell.length_a   1.000
_cell.length_b   1.000
_cell.length_c   1.000
_cell.angle_alpha   90.00
_cell.angle_beta   90.00
_cell.angle_gamma   90.00
#
_symmetry.space_group_name_H-M   'P 1'
#
loop_
_entity.id
_entity.type
_entity.pdbx_description
1 polymer ?
#
loop_
_entity_poly.entity_id
_entity_poly.type
_entity_poly.pdbx_seq_one_letter_code
_entity_poly.pdbx_strand_id
1 'polypeptide(L)'
;NAAAIFNLSRTIGSSMGISLASTIYTRSAQTQWNVLGGNITPYNLQVDGWLSSLNMSLENPQAPEVLEKVLQQQSAMIGFLDTFYFVMWCFIIIAPLILFIKSVKGLKAGFAE
;
A
#
# COMPACT_ATOMS: atom_id res chain seq x y z
N ASN A 1 -1.39 -28.90 23.71
CA ASN A 1 -1.34 -28.90 22.23
C ASN A 1 -2.15 -27.80 21.54
N ALA A 2 -3.25 -27.25 22.09
CA ALA A 2 -4.02 -26.17 21.43
C ALA A 2 -3.27 -24.82 21.33
N ALA A 3 -2.48 -24.43 22.33
CA ALA A 3 -1.76 -23.15 22.35
C ALA A 3 -0.65 -23.05 21.28
N ALA A 4 -0.01 -24.18 20.93
CA ALA A 4 1.04 -24.24 19.91
C ALA A 4 0.46 -24.00 18.51
N ILE A 5 -0.69 -24.64 18.20
CA ILE A 5 -1.40 -24.44 16.93
C ILE A 5 -1.88 -23.00 16.80
N PHE A 6 -2.44 -22.42 17.87
CA PHE A 6 -2.89 -21.03 17.85
C PHE A 6 -1.77 -20.02 17.59
N ASN A 7 -0.61 -20.19 18.24
CA ASN A 7 0.56 -19.33 17.98
C ASN A 7 1.04 -19.46 16.54
N LEU A 8 1.14 -20.69 16.02
CA LEU A 8 1.57 -20.95 14.65
C LEU A 8 0.63 -20.30 13.61
N SER A 9 -0.68 -20.47 13.77
CA SER A 9 -1.65 -19.86 12.86
C SER A 9 -1.55 -18.33 12.86
N ARG A 10 -1.33 -17.71 14.04
CA ARG A 10 -1.16 -16.26 14.17
C ARG A 10 0.11 -15.77 13.49
N THR A 11 1.25 -16.41 13.74
CA THR A 11 2.54 -15.98 13.16
C THR A 11 2.54 -16.13 11.65
N ILE A 12 2.05 -17.26 11.12
CA ILE A 12 1.90 -17.48 9.67
C ILE A 12 0.95 -16.44 9.06
N GLY A 13 -0.21 -16.18 9.68
CA GLY A 13 -1.14 -15.18 9.19
C GLY A 13 -0.52 -13.78 9.15
N SER A 14 0.25 -13.40 10.18
CA SER A 14 0.93 -12.11 10.22
C SER A 14 2.03 -11.97 9.17
N SER A 15 2.87 -12.99 8.98
CA SER A 15 3.95 -12.94 8.00
C SER A 15 3.42 -12.92 6.56
N MET A 16 2.35 -13.68 6.29
CA MET A 16 1.70 -13.70 4.99
C MET A 16 1.06 -12.34 4.67
N GLY A 17 0.40 -11.71 5.65
CA GLY A 17 -0.18 -10.37 5.49
C GLY A 17 0.89 -9.30 5.20
N ILE A 18 2.00 -9.30 5.95
CA ILE A 18 3.11 -8.36 5.75
C ILE A 18 3.75 -8.56 4.38
N SER A 19 4.00 -9.81 3.96
CA SER A 19 4.60 -10.10 2.66
C SER A 19 3.72 -9.60 1.51
N LEU A 20 2.41 -9.88 1.57
CA LEU A 20 1.47 -9.43 0.53
C LEU A 20 1.40 -7.90 0.47
N ALA A 21 1.28 -7.24 1.62
CA ALA A 21 1.27 -5.78 1.68
C ALA A 21 2.56 -5.17 1.12
N SER A 22 3.72 -5.73 1.47
CA SER A 22 5.02 -5.30 0.95
C SER A 22 5.14 -5.50 -0.57
N THR A 23 4.67 -6.63 -1.10
CA THR A 23 4.65 -6.90 -2.53
C THR A 23 3.73 -5.91 -3.27
N ILE A 24 2.53 -5.65 -2.75
CA ILE A 24 1.58 -4.70 -3.34
C ILE A 24 2.17 -3.28 -3.34
N TYR A 25 2.72 -2.85 -2.21
CA TYR A 25 3.39 -1.55 -2.07
C TYR A 25 4.47 -1.38 -3.13
N THR A 26 5.41 -2.34 -3.19
CA THR A 26 6.55 -2.29 -4.10
C THR A 26 6.09 -2.28 -5.56
N ARG A 27 5.10 -3.12 -5.91
CA ARG A 27 4.59 -3.21 -7.27
C ARG A 27 3.83 -1.95 -7.70
N SER A 28 3.01 -1.40 -6.81
CA SER A 28 2.28 -0.16 -7.08
C SER A 28 3.26 1.00 -7.22
N ALA A 29 4.17 1.19 -6.26
CA ALA A 29 5.19 2.24 -6.34
C ALA A 29 6.01 2.15 -7.63
N GLN A 30 6.44 0.96 -8.04
CA GLN A 30 7.17 0.76 -9.30
C GLN A 30 6.31 1.09 -10.54
N THR A 31 5.03 0.74 -10.52
CA THR A 31 4.11 1.06 -11.62
C THR A 31 3.96 2.58 -11.75
N GLN A 32 3.76 3.26 -10.62
CA GLN A 32 3.62 4.71 -10.58
C GLN A 32 4.92 5.43 -10.93
N TRP A 33 6.07 4.87 -10.57
CA TRP A 33 7.37 5.35 -11.02
C TRP A 33 7.46 5.36 -12.54
N ASN A 34 7.07 4.26 -13.20
CA ASN A 34 7.10 4.18 -14.65
C ASN A 34 6.09 5.13 -15.32
N VAL A 35 4.89 5.26 -14.75
CA VAL A 35 3.85 6.18 -15.28
C VAL A 35 4.28 7.63 -15.12
N LEU A 36 4.61 8.05 -13.90
CA LEU A 36 5.02 9.44 -13.62
C LEU A 36 6.36 9.77 -14.30
N GLY A 37 7.31 8.83 -14.29
CA GLY A 37 8.61 8.96 -14.95
C GLY A 37 8.49 9.08 -16.46
N GLY A 38 7.59 8.32 -17.08
CA GLY A 38 7.31 8.42 -18.51
C GLY A 38 6.69 9.76 -18.95
N ASN A 39 6.10 10.52 -18.02
CA ASN A 39 5.55 11.85 -18.29
C ASN A 39 6.59 12.98 -18.15
N ILE A 40 7.76 12.68 -17.57
CA ILE A 40 8.90 13.60 -17.52
C ILE A 40 9.57 13.58 -18.89
N THR A 41 9.24 14.58 -19.71
CA THR A 41 9.89 14.80 -21.01
C THR A 41 10.40 16.23 -21.09
N PRO A 42 11.49 16.51 -21.84
CA PRO A 42 12.01 17.86 -22.03
C PRO A 42 11.02 18.82 -22.72
N TYR A 43 9.97 18.27 -23.32
CA TYR A 43 8.94 19.01 -24.06
C TYR A 43 7.67 19.23 -23.24
N ASN A 44 7.64 18.75 -21.99
CA ASN A 44 6.48 18.90 -21.11
C ASN A 44 6.49 20.31 -20.46
N LEU A 45 5.64 21.20 -20.99
CA LEU A 45 5.46 22.57 -20.49
C LEU A 45 5.12 22.64 -19.00
N GLN A 46 4.48 21.60 -18.43
CA GLN A 46 4.19 21.57 -16.99
C GLN A 46 5.45 21.32 -16.15
N VAL A 47 6.38 20.49 -16.63
CA VAL A 47 7.66 20.23 -15.94
C VAL A 47 8.55 21.46 -16.01
N ASP A 48 8.61 22.11 -17.17
CA ASP A 48 9.38 23.33 -17.36
C ASP A 48 8.83 24.50 -16.52
N GLY A 49 7.51 24.66 -16.45
CA GLY A 49 6.88 25.66 -15.58
C GLY A 49 7.11 25.40 -14.07
N TRP A 50 7.12 24.12 -13.66
CA TRP A 50 7.43 23.75 -12.28
C TRP A 50 8.90 24.00 -11.92
N LEU A 51 9.84 23.64 -12.80
CA LEU A 51 11.27 23.93 -12.62
C LEU A 51 11.53 25.45 -12.59
N SER A 52 10.87 26.20 -13.47
CA SER A 52 10.95 27.66 -13.49
C SER A 52 10.50 28.28 -12.16
N SER A 53 9.48 27.72 -11.51
CA SER A 53 9.03 28.16 -10.18
C SER A 53 10.08 27.95 -9.08
N LEU A 54 11.00 27.01 -9.29
CA LEU A 54 12.14 26.72 -8.42
C LEU A 54 13.41 27.51 -8.81
N ASN A 55 13.31 28.45 -9.76
CA ASN A 55 14.44 29.14 -10.38
C ASN A 55 15.46 28.16 -11.02
N MET A 56 14.97 27.02 -11.51
CA MET A 56 15.77 26.00 -12.18
C MET A 56 15.33 25.88 -13.64
N SER A 57 16.27 25.56 -14.53
CA SER A 57 16.02 25.17 -15.92
C SER A 57 16.39 23.69 -16.09
N LEU A 58 15.83 23.02 -17.10
CA LEU A 58 16.26 21.67 -17.50
C LEU A 58 17.76 21.58 -17.83
N GLU A 59 18.39 22.70 -18.18
CA GLU A 59 19.83 22.77 -18.44
C GLU A 59 20.69 22.73 -17.17
N ASN A 60 20.08 22.89 -15.99
CA ASN A 60 20.80 22.81 -14.74
C ASN A 60 21.11 21.33 -14.40
N PRO A 61 22.37 20.97 -14.13
CA PRO A 61 22.75 19.61 -13.75
C PRO A 61 22.05 19.09 -12.49
N GLN A 62 21.49 19.96 -11.64
CA GLN A 62 20.73 19.59 -10.45
C GLN A 62 19.25 19.27 -10.71
N ALA A 63 18.69 19.69 -11.84
CA ALA A 63 17.26 19.51 -12.13
C ALA A 63 16.83 18.01 -12.20
N PRO A 64 17.61 17.09 -12.80
CA PRO A 64 17.28 15.67 -12.82
C PRO A 64 17.23 15.03 -11.42
N GLU A 65 18.17 15.38 -10.52
CA GLU A 65 18.22 14.83 -9.15
C GLU A 65 17.00 15.26 -8.31
N VAL A 66 16.61 16.53 -8.44
CA VAL A 66 15.42 17.06 -7.75
C VAL A 66 14.17 16.35 -8.26
N LEU A 67 14.07 16.17 -9.58
CA LEU A 67 12.91 15.55 -10.20
C LEU A 67 12.81 14.06 -9.85
N GLU A 68 13.93 13.34 -9.80
CA GLU A 68 14.00 11.96 -9.33
C GLU A 68 13.52 11.83 -7.88
N LYS A 69 13.94 12.73 -6.98
CA LYS A 69 13.47 12.73 -5.58
C LYS A 69 11.97 12.95 -5.47
N VAL A 70 11.43 13.89 -6.23
CA VAL A 70 9.97 14.15 -6.25
C VAL A 70 9.23 12.94 -6.82
N LEU A 71 9.73 12.36 -7.92
CA LEU A 71 9.17 11.15 -8.51
C LEU A 71 9.15 10.00 -7.51
N GLN A 72 10.22 9.81 -6.74
CA GLN A 72 10.31 8.81 -5.69
C GLN A 72 9.27 9.03 -4.59
N GLN A 73 9.15 10.26 -4.10
CA GLN A 73 8.19 10.59 -3.05
C GLN A 73 6.75 10.37 -3.53
N GLN A 74 6.43 10.81 -4.75
CA GLN A 74 5.08 10.69 -5.32
C GLN A 74 4.70 9.23 -5.59
N SER A 75 5.61 8.45 -6.19
CA SER A 75 5.38 7.02 -6.44
C SER A 75 5.22 6.23 -5.14
N ALA A 76 6.04 6.51 -4.12
CA ALA A 76 5.92 5.91 -2.79
C ALA A 76 4.60 6.27 -2.10
N MET A 77 4.16 7.54 -2.19
CA MET A 77 2.89 7.99 -1.61
C MET A 77 1.70 7.25 -2.22
N ILE A 78 1.66 7.12 -3.55
CA ILE A 78 0.58 6.39 -4.23
C ILE A 78 0.64 4.89 -3.87
N GLY A 79 1.84 4.29 -3.87
CA GLY A 79 2.01 2.90 -3.44
C GLY A 79 1.54 2.63 -2.01
N PHE A 80 1.74 3.59 -1.11
CA PHE A 80 1.23 3.53 0.26
C PHE A 80 -0.30 3.57 0.30
N LEU A 81 -0.93 4.48 -0.45
CA LEU A 81 -2.39 4.57 -0.54
C LEU A 81 -3.01 3.28 -1.07
N ASP A 82 -2.45 2.70 -2.13
CA ASP A 82 -2.93 1.43 -2.69
C ASP A 82 -2.85 0.28 -1.68
N THR A 83 -1.74 0.22 -0.94
CA THR A 83 -1.56 -0.77 0.12
C THR A 83 -2.52 -0.53 1.28
N PHE A 84 -2.77 0.72 1.64
CA PHE A 84 -3.75 1.09 2.65
C PHE A 84 -5.15 0.64 2.25
N TYR A 85 -5.58 0.89 1.02
CA TYR A 85 -6.88 0.43 0.53
C TYR A 85 -6.98 -1.09 0.53
N PHE A 86 -5.94 -1.81 0.14
CA PHE A 86 -5.90 -3.26 0.23
C PHE A 86 -6.15 -3.75 1.67
N VAL A 87 -5.41 -3.20 2.64
CA VAL A 87 -5.56 -3.55 4.06
C VAL A 87 -6.96 -3.17 4.58
N MET A 88 -7.47 -1.98 4.19
CA MET A 88 -8.81 -1.52 4.54
C MET A 88 -9.88 -2.52 4.09
N TRP A 89 -9.81 -2.99 2.84
CA TRP A 89 -10.75 -3.99 2.32
C TRP A 89 -10.63 -5.32 3.05
N CYS A 90 -9.42 -5.77 3.39
CA CYS A 90 -9.24 -6.96 4.23
C CYS A 90 -9.95 -6.81 5.59
N PHE A 91 -9.82 -5.65 6.25
CA PHE A 91 -10.51 -5.39 7.51
C PHE A 91 -12.04 -5.35 7.36
N ILE A 92 -12.55 -4.72 6.30
CA ILE A 92 -14.00 -4.65 6.02
C ILE A 92 -14.58 -6.05 5.82
N ILE A 93 -13.84 -6.97 5.19
CA ILE A 93 -14.29 -8.36 4.97
C ILE A 93 -14.20 -9.19 6.26
N ILE A 94 -13.13 -9.02 7.04
CA ILE A 94 -12.89 -9.81 8.26
C ILE A 94 -13.78 -9.36 9.43
N ALA A 95 -14.06 -8.06 9.55
CA ALA A 95 -14.87 -7.49 10.63
C ALA A 95 -16.26 -8.16 10.81
N PRO A 96 -17.10 -8.35 9.77
CA PRO A 96 -18.38 -9.03 9.93
C PRO A 96 -18.23 -10.52 10.25
N LEU A 97 -17.19 -11.20 9.75
CA LEU A 97 -16.92 -12.61 10.04
C LEU A 97 -16.75 -12.87 11.55
N ILE A 98 -16.13 -11.92 12.26
CA ILE A 98 -15.93 -12.02 13.71
C ILE A 98 -17.28 -11.99 14.46
N LEU A 99 -18.26 -11.21 13.97
CA LEU A 99 -19.61 -11.16 14.55
C LEU A 99 -20.34 -12.50 14.38
N PHE A 100 -20.19 -13.14 13.21
CA PHE A 100 -20.79 -14.46 12.95
C PHE A 100 -20.21 -15.57 13.83
N ILE A 101 -18.91 -15.55 14.11
CA ILE A 101 -18.25 -16.55 14.98
C ILE A 101 -18.78 -16.49 16.43
N LYS A 102 -19.13 -15.31 16.93
CA LYS A 102 -19.66 -15.15 18.30
C LYS A 102 -21.08 -15.73 18.44
N SER A 103 -21.89 -15.69 17.38
CA SER A 103 -23.28 -16.20 17.37
C SER A 103 -23.35 -17.74 17.50
N VAL A 104 -22.40 -18.47 16.91
CA VAL A 104 -22.40 -19.95 16.93
C VAL A 104 -22.18 -20.54 18.34
N LYS A 105 -21.51 -19.81 19.25
CA LYS A 105 -21.36 -20.25 20.65
C LYS A 105 -22.64 -20.12 21.47
N GLY A 106 -23.58 -19.25 21.07
CA GLY A 106 -24.85 -19.06 21.78
C GLY A 106 -25.89 -20.16 21.51
N LEU A 107 -25.84 -20.80 20.34
CA LEU A 107 -26.84 -21.80 19.95
C LEU A 107 -26.68 -23.17 20.63
N LYS A 108 -25.52 -23.49 21.22
CA LYS A 108 -25.31 -24.78 21.92
C LYS A 108 -25.80 -24.79 23.38
N ALA A 109 -26.24 -23.66 23.91
CA ALA A 109 -26.76 -23.57 25.28
C ALA A 109 -28.29 -23.81 25.38
N GLY A 110 -29.02 -23.85 24.26
CA GLY A 110 -30.49 -23.96 24.24
C GLY A 110 -31.06 -25.32 23.82
N PHE A 111 -30.24 -26.37 23.73
CA PHE A 111 -30.67 -27.74 23.37
C PHE A 111 -30.31 -28.77 24.45
N ALA A 112 -30.06 -28.32 25.68
CA ALA A 112 -29.71 -29.17 26.82
C ALA A 112 -30.65 -28.96 28.03
N GLU A 113 -31.88 -28.50 27.77
CA GLU A 113 -32.98 -28.54 28.73
C GLU A 113 -34.03 -29.57 28.31
#